data_AF-A0ABD2TLD0-F1
#
_entry.id   AF-A0ABD2TLD0-F1
#
_cell.length_a   1.000
_cell.length_b   1.000
_cell.length_c   1.000
_cell.angle_alpha   90.00
_cell.angle_beta   90.00
_cell.angle_gamma   90.00
#
_symmetry.space_group_name_H-M   'P 1'
#
loop_
_entity.id
_entity.type
_entity.pdbx_description
1 polymer ?
#
loop_
_entity_poly.entity_id
_entity_poly.type
_entity_poly.pdbx_seq_one_letter_code
_entity_poly.pdbx_strand_id
1 'polypeptide(L)'
;TNCFPSTNFTSYYYIKMRLSEFTTLFLLFSVLLLSASAEQCGSQAGGALCASGLCCSKFGWCGDTNDYCGPGNCQSQCPGGPGPSGDLGGVISNSMFDQMLNHRNDNACQGKGNFYSYNSFISAAGSFPGFGTTGDITARKREIAAFFAQTSHETTGGWPTAPDGPYAWGYCFLREQGSPGDYCTPSSQWPCAPGRKYFGRGPIQISHNYNYGPCGRAIGVDLLNNPDLVATDSVISFKSAIWFWMTPQSPKPSCHDVITGRWQPSGVDQAANRVPGFGVITNIINGGLECGHGSDSRVQDRIGFYRRYCGILGVSPGDNLDCGNQRSFGNGLLVDTM
;
A
#
# COMPACT_ATOMS: atom_id res chain seq x y z
N THR A 1 18.91 -58.09 -79.55
CA THR A 1 18.57 -58.20 -78.12
C THR A 1 19.07 -56.94 -77.44
N ASN A 2 18.13 -56.21 -76.85
CA ASN A 2 18.24 -54.83 -76.37
C ASN A 2 18.99 -54.73 -75.03
N CYS A 3 19.69 -53.61 -74.80
CA CYS A 3 19.88 -53.00 -73.48
C CYS A 3 20.35 -51.52 -73.60
N PHE A 4 19.56 -50.60 -73.04
CA PHE A 4 19.89 -49.24 -72.58
C PHE A 4 18.79 -48.87 -71.55
N PRO A 5 18.95 -47.87 -70.65
CA PRO A 5 20.15 -47.12 -70.24
C PRO A 5 20.31 -47.03 -68.70
N SER A 6 21.43 -46.46 -68.23
CA SER A 6 21.63 -46.02 -66.85
C SER A 6 21.62 -44.48 -66.77
N THR A 7 20.84 -43.90 -65.86
CA THR A 7 21.05 -42.52 -65.35
C THR A 7 20.64 -42.43 -63.88
N ASN A 8 21.41 -41.62 -63.14
CA ASN A 8 21.49 -41.49 -61.69
C ASN A 8 20.30 -40.74 -61.05
N PHE A 9 19.91 -41.16 -59.84
CA PHE A 9 18.99 -40.44 -58.95
C PHE A 9 19.74 -39.57 -57.94
N THR A 10 19.41 -38.28 -57.89
CA THR A 10 19.75 -37.34 -56.82
C THR A 10 18.76 -37.48 -55.66
N SER A 11 19.28 -37.57 -54.43
CA SER A 11 18.50 -37.70 -53.20
C SER A 11 18.07 -36.33 -52.66
N TYR A 12 16.76 -36.12 -52.49
CA TYR A 12 16.19 -34.99 -51.74
C TYR A 12 15.55 -35.56 -50.46
N TYR A 13 16.12 -35.23 -49.30
CA TYR A 13 15.53 -35.51 -48.00
C TYR A 13 14.40 -34.50 -47.73
N TYR A 14 13.14 -34.96 -47.75
CA TYR A 14 11.99 -34.22 -47.25
C TYR A 14 11.81 -34.50 -45.75
N ILE A 15 11.93 -33.47 -44.91
CA ILE A 15 11.53 -33.53 -43.50
C ILE A 15 10.00 -33.55 -43.44
N LYS A 16 9.43 -34.68 -43.04
CA LYS A 16 7.98 -34.87 -42.91
C LYS A 16 7.57 -34.49 -41.48
N MET A 17 7.39 -33.20 -41.20
CA MET A 17 6.76 -32.73 -39.95
C MET A 17 5.27 -33.11 -39.96
N ARG A 18 4.77 -33.63 -38.84
CA ARG A 18 3.38 -34.12 -38.72
C ARG A 18 2.43 -32.94 -38.50
N LEU A 19 1.27 -32.96 -39.18
CA LEU A 19 0.20 -31.96 -39.07
C LEU A 19 -0.29 -31.69 -37.62
N SER A 20 -0.08 -32.65 -36.71
CA SER A 20 -0.41 -32.53 -35.28
C SER A 20 0.51 -31.61 -34.48
N GLU A 21 1.72 -31.33 -34.97
CA GLU A 21 2.68 -30.44 -34.30
C GLU A 21 2.41 -28.96 -34.63
N PHE A 22 1.79 -28.67 -35.78
CA PHE A 22 1.37 -27.31 -36.14
C PHE A 22 0.17 -26.83 -35.33
N THR A 23 -0.76 -27.73 -34.98
CA THR A 23 -1.99 -27.37 -34.26
C THR A 23 -1.74 -27.08 -32.78
N THR A 24 -0.83 -27.81 -32.13
CA THR A 24 -0.44 -27.54 -30.74
C THR A 24 0.40 -26.27 -30.60
N LEU A 25 1.27 -25.96 -31.57
CA LEU A 25 2.06 -24.72 -31.57
C LEU A 25 1.19 -23.48 -31.80
N PHE A 26 0.17 -23.57 -32.67
CA PHE A 26 -0.80 -22.48 -32.90
C PHE A 26 -1.70 -22.22 -31.68
N LEU A 27 -2.12 -23.27 -30.97
CA LEU A 27 -2.90 -23.16 -29.73
C LEU A 27 -2.09 -22.55 -28.58
N LEU A 28 -0.80 -22.89 -28.44
CA LEU A 28 0.10 -22.25 -27.48
C LEU A 28 0.36 -20.77 -27.81
N PHE A 29 0.46 -20.41 -29.09
CA PHE A 29 0.63 -19.02 -29.52
C PHE A 29 -0.65 -18.18 -29.35
N SER A 30 -1.83 -18.79 -29.46
CA SER A 30 -3.12 -18.10 -29.26
C SER A 30 -3.54 -18.01 -27.79
N VAL A 31 -3.05 -18.89 -26.90
CA VAL A 31 -3.21 -18.75 -25.44
C VAL A 31 -2.27 -17.69 -24.85
N LEU A 32 -1.12 -17.44 -25.47
CA LEU A 32 -0.22 -16.31 -25.12
C LEU A 32 -0.76 -14.94 -25.56
N LEU A 33 -1.81 -14.90 -26.38
CA LEU A 33 -2.50 -13.68 -26.82
C LEU A 33 -3.73 -13.35 -25.97
N LEU A 34 -3.87 -13.93 -24.78
CA LEU A 34 -4.76 -13.44 -23.74
C LEU A 34 -4.23 -12.11 -23.18
N SER A 35 -4.39 -11.06 -23.99
CA SER A 35 -4.70 -9.68 -23.60
C SER A 35 -4.00 -9.14 -22.35
N ALA A 36 -2.69 -8.91 -22.45
CA ALA A 36 -2.14 -7.65 -21.97
C ALA A 36 -2.47 -6.59 -23.04
N SER A 37 -3.70 -6.05 -22.99
CA SER A 37 -4.01 -4.84 -23.74
C SER A 37 -3.14 -3.73 -23.16
N ALA A 38 -2.01 -3.44 -23.80
CA ALA A 38 -1.22 -2.28 -23.45
C ALA A 38 -2.14 -1.06 -23.62
N GLU A 39 -2.43 -0.36 -22.53
CA GLU A 39 -3.25 0.85 -22.58
C GLU A 39 -2.41 1.95 -23.25
N GLN A 40 -3.02 2.71 -24.16
CA GLN A 40 -2.36 3.82 -24.84
C GLN A 40 -2.50 5.09 -24.00
N CYS A 41 -1.41 5.86 -23.89
CA CYS A 41 -1.40 7.16 -23.20
C CYS A 41 -0.56 8.19 -23.97
N GLY A 42 -0.53 9.43 -23.48
CA GLY A 42 0.32 10.50 -24.02
C GLY A 42 -0.19 11.08 -25.34
N SER A 43 0.72 11.72 -26.09
CA SER A 43 0.39 12.43 -27.33
C SER A 43 -0.28 11.55 -28.40
N GLN A 44 0.00 10.25 -28.39
CA GLN A 44 -0.58 9.24 -29.27
C GLN A 44 -2.05 8.93 -28.95
N ALA A 45 -2.51 9.29 -27.75
CA ALA A 45 -3.86 9.05 -27.25
C ALA A 45 -4.55 10.34 -26.81
N GLY A 46 -4.29 11.46 -27.51
CA GLY A 46 -4.93 12.75 -27.21
C GLY A 46 -4.57 13.33 -25.83
N GLY A 47 -3.42 12.95 -25.26
CA GLY A 47 -3.00 13.36 -23.93
C GLY A 47 -3.55 12.50 -22.80
N ALA A 48 -4.15 11.34 -23.10
CA ALA A 48 -4.66 10.41 -22.09
C ALA A 48 -3.56 10.03 -21.08
N LEU A 49 -3.94 9.93 -19.81
CA LEU A 49 -3.09 9.43 -18.75
C LEU A 49 -3.26 7.91 -18.64
N CYS A 50 -2.19 7.24 -18.21
CA CYS A 50 -2.21 5.80 -18.02
C CYS A 50 -2.96 5.46 -16.73
N ALA A 51 -3.79 4.40 -16.71
CA ALA A 51 -4.49 3.99 -15.50
C ALA A 51 -3.51 3.52 -14.41
N SER A 52 -3.96 3.55 -13.15
CA SER A 52 -3.19 3.08 -11.98
C SER A 52 -1.84 3.80 -11.76
N GLY A 53 -1.66 5.01 -12.32
CA GLY A 53 -0.45 5.81 -12.12
C GLY A 53 0.79 5.28 -12.85
N LEU A 54 0.62 4.40 -13.84
CA LEU A 54 1.74 3.88 -14.65
C LEU A 54 2.39 4.98 -15.49
N CYS A 55 3.68 4.89 -15.77
CA CYS A 55 4.34 5.87 -16.61
C CYS A 55 3.86 5.76 -18.06
N CYS A 56 3.62 6.90 -18.70
CA CYS A 56 3.43 6.97 -20.13
C CYS A 56 4.78 6.96 -20.80
N SER A 57 5.14 5.87 -21.47
CA SER A 57 6.36 5.84 -22.27
C SER A 57 6.33 6.90 -23.37
N LYS A 58 7.49 7.28 -23.92
CA LYS A 58 7.63 8.17 -25.09
C LYS A 58 6.89 7.66 -26.33
N PHE A 59 6.56 6.38 -26.35
CA PHE A 59 5.85 5.72 -27.44
C PHE A 59 4.33 5.62 -27.21
N GLY A 60 3.83 6.14 -26.09
CA GLY A 60 2.41 6.27 -25.80
C GLY A 60 1.79 4.99 -25.25
N TRP A 61 2.54 4.27 -24.42
CA TRP A 61 2.08 3.05 -23.77
C TRP A 61 2.29 3.13 -22.26
N CYS A 62 1.37 2.53 -21.51
CA CYS A 62 1.41 2.46 -20.05
C CYS A 62 2.37 1.37 -19.56
N GLY A 63 3.21 1.67 -18.58
CA GLY A 63 4.04 0.66 -17.89
C GLY A 63 4.84 1.22 -16.73
N ASP A 64 5.51 0.36 -15.98
CA ASP A 64 6.24 0.70 -14.74
C ASP A 64 7.74 0.38 -14.78
N THR A 65 8.28 -0.07 -15.91
CA THR A 65 9.72 -0.31 -16.08
C THR A 65 10.47 0.95 -16.51
N ASN A 66 11.81 0.91 -16.51
CA ASN A 66 12.65 2.01 -17.00
C ASN A 66 12.39 2.39 -18.47
N ASP A 67 11.86 1.47 -19.29
CA ASP A 67 11.51 1.76 -20.68
C ASP A 67 10.30 2.71 -20.79
N TYR A 68 9.49 2.77 -19.74
CA TYR A 68 8.31 3.63 -19.62
C TYR A 68 8.58 4.85 -18.74
N CYS A 69 9.29 4.64 -17.64
CA CYS A 69 9.49 5.63 -16.58
C CYS A 69 10.85 6.34 -16.62
N GLY A 70 11.81 5.86 -17.42
CA GLY A 70 13.18 6.36 -17.41
C GLY A 70 13.30 7.82 -17.88
N PRO A 71 14.36 8.54 -17.46
CA PRO A 71 14.63 9.91 -17.94
C PRO A 71 14.65 9.97 -19.47
N GLY A 72 13.84 10.84 -20.06
CA GLY A 72 13.70 10.97 -21.53
C GLY A 72 12.90 9.86 -22.22
N ASN A 73 12.44 8.85 -21.47
CA ASN A 73 11.58 7.78 -21.96
C ASN A 73 10.12 7.93 -21.54
N CYS A 74 9.78 9.00 -20.81
CA CYS A 74 8.46 9.19 -20.25
C CYS A 74 7.82 10.53 -20.67
N GLN A 75 6.54 10.51 -21.06
CA GLN A 75 5.73 11.69 -21.41
C GLN A 75 4.94 12.24 -20.22
N SER A 76 4.36 11.37 -19.40
CA SER A 76 3.49 11.74 -18.28
C SER A 76 3.52 10.67 -17.19
N GLN A 77 3.17 11.07 -15.95
CA GLN A 77 3.27 10.21 -14.76
C GLN A 77 4.70 9.69 -14.52
N CYS A 78 5.69 10.51 -14.90
CA CYS A 78 7.11 10.19 -14.80
C CYS A 78 7.62 10.36 -13.37
N PRO A 79 8.55 9.51 -12.90
CA PRO A 79 9.22 9.72 -11.64
C PRO A 79 9.94 11.08 -11.64
N GLY A 80 9.50 12.00 -10.76
CA GLY A 80 10.12 13.32 -10.60
C GLY A 80 9.73 14.39 -11.63
N GLY A 81 8.73 14.16 -12.49
CA GLY A 81 8.18 15.21 -13.37
C GLY A 81 7.24 16.18 -12.62
N PRO A 82 6.99 17.39 -13.16
CA PRO A 82 6.01 18.30 -12.58
C PRO A 82 4.61 17.70 -12.78
N GLY A 83 4.11 17.00 -11.76
CA GLY A 83 2.69 16.70 -11.66
C GLY A 83 1.90 18.01 -11.54
N PRO A 84 0.60 18.01 -11.90
CA PRO A 84 -0.30 19.14 -11.65
C PRO A 84 -0.10 19.63 -10.21
N SER A 85 0.15 20.94 -10.06
CA SER A 85 0.33 21.60 -8.77
C SER A 85 -0.95 21.42 -7.93
N GLY A 86 -0.96 20.39 -7.09
CA GLY A 86 -2.13 19.91 -6.35
C GLY A 86 -2.04 18.43 -5.95
N ASP A 87 -1.28 17.62 -6.70
CA ASP A 87 -1.16 16.18 -6.50
C ASP A 87 -0.18 15.74 -5.40
N LEU A 88 -0.44 14.57 -4.83
CA LEU A 88 0.38 13.89 -3.83
C LEU A 88 1.85 13.74 -4.23
N GLY A 89 2.15 13.66 -5.54
CA GLY A 89 3.52 13.60 -6.06
C GLY A 89 4.35 14.87 -5.79
N GLY A 90 3.72 16.02 -5.53
CA GLY A 90 4.39 17.23 -5.06
C GLY A 90 4.71 17.23 -3.55
N VAL A 91 4.19 16.25 -2.81
CA VAL A 91 4.40 16.09 -1.36
C VAL A 91 5.45 15.02 -1.08
N ILE A 92 5.37 13.89 -1.79
CA ILE A 92 6.30 12.76 -1.65
C ILE A 92 6.68 12.26 -3.05
N SER A 93 7.96 12.36 -3.39
CA SER A 93 8.50 11.78 -4.62
C SER A 93 8.76 10.28 -4.44
N ASN A 94 8.96 9.55 -5.55
CA ASN A 94 9.41 8.16 -5.52
C ASN A 94 10.72 8.00 -4.73
N SER A 95 11.68 8.90 -4.93
CA SER A 95 12.96 8.87 -4.18
C SER A 95 12.79 9.10 -2.69
N MET A 96 11.87 9.97 -2.27
CA MET A 96 11.56 10.17 -0.85
C MET A 96 10.87 8.94 -0.25
N PHE A 97 9.93 8.32 -0.98
CA PHE A 97 9.30 7.06 -0.58
C PHE A 97 10.35 5.96 -0.40
N ASP A 98 11.27 5.81 -1.35
CA ASP A 98 12.36 4.84 -1.26
C ASP A 98 13.30 5.14 -0.10
N GLN A 99 13.63 6.40 0.15
CA GLN A 99 14.44 6.81 1.30
C GLN A 99 13.74 6.52 2.64
N MET A 100 12.43 6.74 2.74
CA MET A 100 11.66 6.41 3.93
C MET A 100 11.65 4.91 4.20
N LEU A 101 11.45 4.11 3.16
CA LEU A 101 11.24 2.67 3.26
C LEU A 101 12.42 1.88 2.67
N ASN A 102 13.64 2.26 3.05
CA ASN A 102 14.89 1.84 2.42
C ASN A 102 15.11 0.32 2.42
N HIS A 103 14.80 -0.35 3.54
CA HIS A 103 15.05 -1.78 3.72
C HIS A 103 13.84 -2.69 3.45
N ARG A 104 12.70 -2.15 3.00
CA ARG A 104 11.47 -2.94 2.80
C ARG A 104 11.64 -4.10 1.81
N ASN A 105 12.60 -3.95 0.88
CA ASN A 105 12.89 -4.89 -0.19
C ASN A 105 14.05 -5.85 0.13
N ASP A 106 14.64 -5.76 1.33
CA ASP A 106 15.73 -6.63 1.72
C ASP A 106 15.27 -8.09 1.78
N ASN A 107 16.19 -9.03 1.52
CA ASN A 107 15.86 -10.46 1.44
C ASN A 107 15.25 -11.06 2.72
N ALA A 108 15.52 -10.42 3.87
CA ALA A 108 14.98 -10.79 5.17
C ALA A 108 13.50 -10.37 5.36
N CYS A 109 13.00 -9.45 4.53
CA CYS A 109 11.64 -8.93 4.61
C CYS A 109 10.66 -9.77 3.79
N GLN A 110 9.41 -9.81 4.24
CA GLN A 110 8.30 -10.40 3.47
C GLN A 110 7.91 -9.50 2.28
N GLY A 111 8.09 -8.19 2.41
CA GLY A 111 7.83 -7.20 1.35
C GLY A 111 8.78 -7.25 0.15
N LYS A 112 9.83 -8.10 0.21
CA LYS A 112 10.81 -8.29 -0.87
C LYS A 112 10.16 -8.57 -2.21
N GLY A 113 10.85 -8.18 -3.28
CA GLY A 113 10.29 -8.24 -4.63
C GLY A 113 9.34 -7.08 -4.94
N ASN A 114 9.49 -5.95 -4.23
CA ASN A 114 8.75 -4.71 -4.49
C ASN A 114 7.24 -4.84 -4.28
N PHE A 115 6.80 -5.64 -3.30
CA PHE A 115 5.37 -5.70 -2.95
C PHE A 115 4.86 -4.30 -2.64
N TYR A 116 5.53 -3.56 -1.74
CA TYR A 116 5.20 -2.16 -1.45
C TYR A 116 5.92 -1.22 -2.42
N SER A 117 5.30 -0.95 -3.56
CA SER A 117 5.83 -0.03 -4.56
C SER A 117 5.21 1.37 -4.45
N TYR A 118 5.97 2.39 -4.86
CA TYR A 118 5.48 3.77 -4.91
C TYR A 118 4.24 3.90 -5.82
N ASN A 119 4.23 3.23 -6.97
CA ASN A 119 3.09 3.25 -7.88
C ASN A 119 1.83 2.66 -7.23
N SER A 120 1.96 1.57 -6.46
CA SER A 120 0.82 0.99 -5.74
C SER A 120 0.30 1.95 -4.67
N PHE A 121 1.20 2.65 -3.97
CA PHE A 121 0.83 3.69 -3.02
C PHE A 121 0.09 4.86 -3.69
N ILE A 122 0.62 5.41 -4.79
CA ILE A 122 -0.02 6.52 -5.51
C ILE A 122 -1.38 6.10 -6.10
N SER A 123 -1.47 4.89 -6.68
CA SER A 123 -2.73 4.33 -7.20
C SER A 123 -3.78 4.16 -6.10
N ALA A 124 -3.38 3.63 -4.93
CA ALA A 124 -4.28 3.52 -3.78
C ALA A 124 -4.72 4.90 -3.26
N ALA A 125 -3.78 5.83 -3.09
CA ALA A 125 -4.05 7.18 -2.61
C ALA A 125 -5.00 7.96 -3.53
N GLY A 126 -4.91 7.76 -4.84
CA GLY A 126 -5.84 8.34 -5.81
C GLY A 126 -7.31 7.94 -5.61
N SER A 127 -7.58 6.88 -4.83
CA SER A 127 -8.94 6.47 -4.45
C SER A 127 -9.50 7.18 -3.21
N PHE A 128 -8.69 8.02 -2.52
CA PHE A 128 -9.08 8.70 -1.29
C PHE A 128 -8.83 10.20 -1.38
N PRO A 129 -9.78 10.97 -1.97
CA PRO A 129 -9.68 12.42 -2.02
C PRO A 129 -9.46 13.02 -0.62
N GLY A 130 -8.53 13.97 -0.53
CA GLY A 130 -8.15 14.61 0.73
C GLY A 130 -6.90 14.04 1.39
N PHE A 131 -6.61 12.74 1.22
CA PHE A 131 -5.39 12.13 1.75
C PHE A 131 -4.14 12.76 1.14
N GLY A 132 -3.28 13.36 1.97
CA GLY A 132 -2.06 14.04 1.55
C GLY A 132 -2.29 15.28 0.68
N THR A 133 -3.53 15.73 0.53
CA THR A 133 -3.94 16.85 -0.35
C THR A 133 -4.76 17.91 0.40
N THR A 134 -5.01 17.70 1.69
CA THR A 134 -5.74 18.63 2.57
C THR A 134 -4.80 19.60 3.29
N GLY A 135 -5.18 20.88 3.35
CA GLY A 135 -4.40 21.92 4.02
C GLY A 135 -3.22 22.44 3.19
N ASP A 136 -2.33 23.18 3.85
CA ASP A 136 -1.09 23.69 3.25
C ASP A 136 -0.04 22.58 3.05
N ILE A 137 1.07 22.90 2.37
CA ILE A 137 2.12 21.92 2.08
C ILE A 137 2.74 21.31 3.34
N THR A 138 2.80 22.06 4.44
CA THR A 138 3.33 21.57 5.71
C THR A 138 2.38 20.54 6.33
N ALA A 139 1.07 20.79 6.33
CA ALA A 139 0.06 19.84 6.79
C ALA A 139 0.06 18.56 5.94
N ARG A 140 0.13 18.69 4.61
CA ARG A 140 0.20 17.54 3.69
C ARG A 140 1.43 16.67 3.94
N LYS A 141 2.61 17.27 4.05
CA LYS A 141 3.85 16.55 4.37
C LYS A 141 3.79 15.89 5.74
N ARG A 142 3.19 16.57 6.73
CA ARG A 142 3.02 16.02 8.08
C ARG A 142 2.07 14.82 8.09
N GLU A 143 0.98 14.89 7.34
CA GLU A 143 0.07 13.76 7.15
C GLU A 143 0.80 12.55 6.55
N ILE A 144 1.54 12.75 5.47
CA ILE A 144 2.29 11.66 4.83
C ILE A 144 3.35 11.08 5.77
N ALA A 145 4.10 11.92 6.49
CA ALA A 145 5.02 11.45 7.51
C ALA A 145 4.31 10.61 8.60
N ALA A 146 3.17 11.08 9.09
CA ALA A 146 2.43 10.41 10.15
C ALA A 146 1.84 9.07 9.70
N PHE A 147 1.23 9.03 8.50
CA PHE A 147 0.71 7.81 7.91
C PHE A 147 1.80 6.75 7.73
N PHE A 148 2.91 7.12 7.09
CA PHE A 148 4.02 6.19 6.90
C PHE A 148 4.64 5.79 8.23
N ALA A 149 4.73 6.67 9.22
CA ALA A 149 5.31 6.32 10.51
C ALA A 149 4.51 5.27 11.26
N GLN A 150 3.18 5.47 11.32
CA GLN A 150 2.30 4.50 11.97
C GLN A 150 2.34 3.16 11.26
N THR A 151 2.22 3.16 9.93
CA THR A 151 2.22 1.92 9.14
C THR A 151 3.59 1.23 9.12
N SER A 152 4.69 1.99 9.20
CA SER A 152 6.04 1.44 9.36
C SER A 152 6.21 0.74 10.70
N HIS A 153 5.66 1.27 11.79
CA HIS A 153 5.65 0.59 13.08
C HIS A 153 4.91 -0.75 13.01
N GLU A 154 3.70 -0.76 12.45
CA GLU A 154 2.89 -1.98 12.31
C GLU A 154 3.59 -3.09 11.50
N THR A 155 4.54 -2.72 10.65
CA THR A 155 5.22 -3.63 9.71
C THR A 155 6.72 -3.67 9.89
N THR A 156 7.23 -3.18 11.04
CA THR A 156 8.66 -2.98 11.25
C THR A 156 9.42 -4.31 11.32
N GLY A 157 10.53 -4.39 10.59
CA GLY A 157 11.56 -5.41 10.76
C GLY A 157 12.79 -4.88 11.50
N GLY A 158 12.71 -3.68 12.08
CA GLY A 158 13.84 -2.99 12.69
C GLY A 158 14.26 -3.59 14.03
N TRP A 159 15.55 -3.47 14.33
CA TRP A 159 16.14 -3.80 15.63
C TRP A 159 17.16 -2.71 16.04
N PRO A 160 17.61 -2.65 17.31
CA PRO A 160 18.40 -1.53 17.80
C PRO A 160 19.70 -1.24 17.04
N THR A 161 20.31 -2.26 16.44
CA THR A 161 21.56 -2.17 15.67
C THR A 161 21.36 -2.44 14.18
N ALA A 162 20.14 -2.26 13.67
CA ALA A 162 19.86 -2.47 12.26
C ALA A 162 20.65 -1.49 11.38
N PRO A 163 21.07 -1.91 10.17
CA PRO A 163 21.60 -0.98 9.17
C PRO A 163 20.69 0.24 9.02
N ASP A 164 21.28 1.43 8.98
CA ASP A 164 20.58 2.73 8.92
C ASP A 164 19.59 3.02 10.09
N GLY A 165 19.67 2.23 11.16
CA GLY A 165 18.87 2.35 12.37
C GLY A 165 17.50 1.67 12.27
N PRO A 166 16.81 1.44 13.42
CA PRO A 166 15.55 0.70 13.46
C PRO A 166 14.45 1.34 12.61
N TYR A 167 14.47 2.67 12.46
CA TYR A 167 13.45 3.43 11.76
C TYR A 167 13.59 3.46 10.22
N ALA A 168 14.55 2.71 9.67
CA ALA A 168 14.70 2.48 8.23
C ALA A 168 14.05 1.17 7.73
N TRP A 169 13.47 0.39 8.67
CA TRP A 169 12.99 -0.98 8.45
C TRP A 169 11.46 -1.13 8.53
N GLY A 170 10.72 -0.04 8.32
CA GLY A 170 9.28 -0.11 8.11
C GLY A 170 8.93 -0.88 6.83
N TYR A 171 7.69 -1.37 6.74
CA TYR A 171 7.18 -2.10 5.56
C TYR A 171 7.91 -3.42 5.27
N CYS A 172 8.51 -4.03 6.29
CA CYS A 172 9.20 -5.31 6.16
C CYS A 172 8.21 -6.49 6.13
N PHE A 173 7.16 -6.45 6.95
CA PHE A 173 6.16 -7.52 7.09
C PHE A 173 4.85 -7.22 6.35
N LEU A 174 4.21 -8.27 5.82
CA LEU A 174 2.90 -8.19 5.15
C LEU A 174 1.76 -8.75 6.02
N ARG A 175 2.09 -9.68 6.91
CA ARG A 175 1.16 -10.43 7.76
C ARG A 175 1.63 -10.39 9.21
N GLU A 176 0.69 -10.51 10.15
CA GLU A 176 0.96 -10.65 11.57
C GLU A 176 1.86 -11.86 11.84
N GLN A 177 2.85 -11.68 12.72
CA GLN A 177 3.82 -12.72 13.08
C GLN A 177 3.35 -13.52 14.30
N GLY A 178 3.93 -14.71 14.52
CA GLY A 178 3.75 -15.43 15.79
C GLY A 178 2.45 -16.23 15.93
N SER A 179 2.01 -16.89 14.85
CA SER A 179 0.83 -17.79 14.85
C SER A 179 -0.46 -17.13 15.35
N PRO A 180 -0.92 -16.08 14.65
CA PRO A 180 -2.10 -15.34 15.04
C PRO A 180 -3.37 -16.19 15.10
N GLY A 181 -4.29 -15.80 15.98
CA GLY A 181 -5.64 -16.36 16.03
C GLY A 181 -6.46 -16.02 14.79
N ASP A 182 -7.74 -16.39 14.78
CA ASP A 182 -8.59 -16.16 13.61
C ASP A 182 -9.16 -14.73 13.56
N TYR A 183 -9.12 -13.99 14.68
CA TYR A 183 -9.68 -12.64 14.82
C TYR A 183 -11.13 -12.53 14.32
N CYS A 184 -11.91 -13.61 14.52
CA CYS A 184 -13.33 -13.64 14.22
C CYS A 184 -14.13 -13.22 15.45
N THR A 185 -14.77 -12.07 15.38
CA THR A 185 -15.71 -11.57 16.39
C THR A 185 -17.15 -11.79 15.89
N PRO A 186 -18.04 -12.44 16.66
CA PRO A 186 -19.43 -12.63 16.25
C PRO A 186 -20.10 -11.32 15.81
N SER A 187 -20.65 -11.31 14.60
CA SER A 187 -21.32 -10.14 14.02
C SER A 187 -22.36 -10.60 13.00
N SER A 188 -23.57 -10.06 13.09
CA SER A 188 -24.60 -10.23 12.06
C SER A 188 -24.32 -9.40 10.81
N GLN A 189 -23.68 -8.23 10.99
CA GLN A 189 -23.37 -7.32 9.89
C GLN A 189 -22.14 -7.76 9.10
N TRP A 190 -21.13 -8.32 9.78
CA TRP A 190 -19.86 -8.74 9.20
C TRP A 190 -19.53 -10.18 9.58
N PRO A 191 -20.34 -11.17 9.18
CA PRO A 191 -20.15 -12.56 9.58
C PRO A 191 -18.79 -13.08 9.08
N CYS A 192 -18.12 -13.88 9.92
CA CYS A 192 -16.88 -14.51 9.52
C CYS A 192 -17.14 -15.55 8.42
N ALA A 193 -16.42 -15.42 7.31
CA ALA A 193 -16.50 -16.37 6.22
C ALA A 193 -15.87 -17.72 6.64
N PRO A 194 -16.50 -18.88 6.33
CA PRO A 194 -15.97 -20.18 6.69
C PRO A 194 -14.51 -20.39 6.24
N GLY A 195 -13.65 -20.82 7.17
CA GLY A 195 -12.24 -21.09 6.91
C GLY A 195 -11.36 -19.84 6.68
N ARG A 196 -11.90 -18.63 6.83
CA ARG A 196 -11.14 -17.38 6.70
C ARG A 196 -10.67 -16.86 8.06
N LYS A 197 -9.53 -16.18 8.04
CA LYS A 197 -8.89 -15.57 9.22
C LYS A 197 -8.63 -14.09 8.98
N TYR A 198 -8.85 -13.28 10.00
CA TYR A 198 -8.80 -11.81 9.95
C TYR A 198 -7.66 -11.23 10.80
N PHE A 199 -6.56 -11.96 10.92
CA PHE A 199 -5.32 -11.45 11.52
C PHE A 199 -4.73 -10.27 10.74
N GLY A 200 -3.75 -9.60 11.33
CA GLY A 200 -3.13 -8.40 10.76
C GLY A 200 -2.57 -8.63 9.36
N ARG A 201 -2.98 -7.79 8.40
CA ARG A 201 -2.42 -7.75 7.05
C ARG A 201 -2.19 -6.32 6.58
N GLY A 202 -1.22 -6.14 5.70
CA GLY A 202 -0.94 -4.86 5.05
C GLY A 202 -0.34 -3.80 5.98
N PRO A 203 -0.21 -2.55 5.49
CA PRO A 203 0.53 -1.50 6.18
C PRO A 203 -0.04 -1.12 7.55
N ILE A 204 -1.36 -1.18 7.73
CA ILE A 204 -2.00 -0.85 9.02
C ILE A 204 -2.28 -2.10 9.88
N GLN A 205 -1.80 -3.27 9.45
CA GLN A 205 -2.12 -4.57 10.06
C GLN A 205 -3.63 -4.71 10.36
N ILE A 206 -4.46 -4.41 9.34
CA ILE A 206 -5.92 -4.45 9.50
C ILE A 206 -6.35 -5.81 10.04
N SER A 207 -7.10 -5.78 11.14
CA SER A 207 -7.43 -6.96 11.94
C SER A 207 -8.91 -6.99 12.28
N HIS A 208 -9.46 -8.18 12.49
CA HIS A 208 -10.88 -8.48 12.73
C HIS A 208 -11.84 -8.32 11.55
N ASN A 209 -12.78 -9.25 11.44
CA ASN A 209 -13.87 -9.25 10.44
C ASN A 209 -14.65 -7.94 10.38
N TYR A 210 -14.89 -7.29 11.53
CA TYR A 210 -15.59 -6.00 11.60
C TYR A 210 -14.77 -4.82 11.05
N ASN A 211 -13.48 -4.99 10.73
CA ASN A 211 -12.71 -4.02 9.95
C ASN A 211 -12.59 -4.45 8.48
N TYR A 212 -12.34 -5.73 8.19
CA TYR A 212 -12.27 -6.25 6.82
C TYR A 212 -13.58 -6.02 6.04
N GLY A 213 -14.73 -6.25 6.69
CA GLY A 213 -16.05 -6.05 6.10
C GLY A 213 -16.31 -4.62 5.60
N PRO A 214 -16.29 -3.60 6.48
CA PRO A 214 -16.52 -2.22 6.06
C PRO A 214 -15.41 -1.68 5.16
N CYS A 215 -14.15 -2.09 5.37
CA CYS A 215 -13.05 -1.74 4.47
C CYS A 215 -13.31 -2.25 3.05
N GLY A 216 -13.62 -3.54 2.92
CA GLY A 216 -13.91 -4.16 1.64
C GLY A 216 -15.08 -3.49 0.92
N ARG A 217 -16.17 -3.21 1.65
CA ARG A 217 -17.30 -2.45 1.12
C ARG A 217 -16.87 -1.08 0.60
N ALA A 218 -16.07 -0.34 1.34
CA ALA A 218 -15.65 1.01 0.98
C ALA A 218 -14.73 1.04 -0.25
N ILE A 219 -13.87 0.04 -0.42
CA ILE A 219 -12.92 -0.02 -1.55
C ILE A 219 -13.42 -0.84 -2.74
N GLY A 220 -14.64 -1.39 -2.65
CA GLY A 220 -15.27 -2.19 -3.71
C GLY A 220 -14.68 -3.60 -3.87
N VAL A 221 -14.15 -4.19 -2.80
CA VAL A 221 -13.51 -5.53 -2.79
C VAL A 221 -14.11 -6.39 -1.70
N ASP A 222 -14.47 -7.64 -1.99
CA ASP A 222 -14.97 -8.58 -0.98
C ASP A 222 -13.83 -9.13 -0.10
N LEU A 223 -13.38 -8.30 0.84
CA LEU A 223 -12.35 -8.65 1.81
C LEU A 223 -12.85 -9.56 2.95
N LEU A 224 -14.16 -9.69 3.12
CA LEU A 224 -14.72 -10.58 4.14
C LEU A 224 -14.55 -12.04 3.72
N ASN A 225 -14.82 -12.36 2.46
CA ASN A 225 -14.58 -13.70 1.90
C ASN A 225 -13.15 -13.91 1.36
N ASN A 226 -12.42 -12.83 1.05
CA ASN A 226 -11.07 -12.88 0.48
C ASN A 226 -10.07 -12.00 1.26
N PRO A 227 -9.88 -12.22 2.57
CA PRO A 227 -9.03 -11.34 3.39
C PRO A 227 -7.55 -11.37 2.97
N ASP A 228 -7.08 -12.44 2.35
CA ASP A 228 -5.69 -12.57 1.90
C ASP A 228 -5.30 -11.56 0.81
N LEU A 229 -6.28 -10.97 0.10
CA LEU A 229 -6.03 -9.92 -0.90
C LEU A 229 -5.23 -8.74 -0.30
N VAL A 230 -5.44 -8.43 0.98
CA VAL A 230 -4.69 -7.36 1.68
C VAL A 230 -3.18 -7.67 1.76
N ALA A 231 -2.77 -8.94 1.64
CA ALA A 231 -1.37 -9.37 1.68
C ALA A 231 -0.89 -10.04 0.37
N THR A 232 -1.67 -9.95 -0.71
CA THR A 232 -1.30 -10.46 -2.05
C THR A 232 -1.49 -9.46 -3.17
N ASP A 233 -2.28 -8.39 -2.96
CA ASP A 233 -2.42 -7.27 -3.88
C ASP A 233 -1.99 -5.98 -3.20
N SER A 234 -0.94 -5.34 -3.73
CA SER A 234 -0.32 -4.17 -3.11
C SER A 234 -1.24 -2.94 -3.09
N VAL A 235 -2.02 -2.72 -4.14
CA VAL A 235 -2.94 -1.59 -4.21
C VAL A 235 -4.05 -1.78 -3.19
N ILE A 236 -4.63 -2.98 -3.09
CA ILE A 236 -5.63 -3.32 -2.06
C ILE A 236 -5.01 -3.17 -0.65
N SER A 237 -3.76 -3.59 -0.49
CA SER A 237 -3.01 -3.45 0.77
C SER A 237 -2.95 -1.98 1.22
N PHE A 238 -2.47 -1.08 0.35
CA PHE A 238 -2.43 0.35 0.65
C PHE A 238 -3.82 0.95 0.81
N LYS A 239 -4.81 0.55 -0.01
CA LYS A 239 -6.19 1.02 0.12
C LYS A 239 -6.77 0.69 1.49
N SER A 240 -6.47 -0.48 2.05
CA SER A 240 -6.94 -0.84 3.39
C SER A 240 -6.37 0.07 4.49
N ALA A 241 -5.09 0.44 4.38
CA ALA A 241 -4.43 1.33 5.32
C ALA A 241 -4.94 2.77 5.21
N ILE A 242 -5.09 3.29 3.98
CA ILE A 242 -5.61 4.64 3.76
C ILE A 242 -7.08 4.70 4.15
N TRP A 243 -7.88 3.66 3.88
CA TRP A 243 -9.26 3.58 4.37
C TRP A 243 -9.32 3.71 5.88
N PHE A 244 -8.50 2.96 6.63
CA PHE A 244 -8.48 3.06 8.09
C PHE A 244 -8.10 4.48 8.54
N TRP A 245 -7.08 5.07 7.92
CA TRP A 245 -6.60 6.42 8.22
C TRP A 245 -7.68 7.50 8.02
N MET A 246 -8.47 7.37 6.95
CA MET A 246 -9.48 8.34 6.54
C MET A 246 -10.85 8.13 7.20
N THR A 247 -11.10 6.98 7.83
CA THR A 247 -12.44 6.61 8.29
C THR A 247 -12.60 6.81 9.79
N PRO A 248 -13.48 7.73 10.26
CA PRO A 248 -13.82 7.82 11.66
C PRO A 248 -14.60 6.57 12.10
N GLN A 249 -14.33 6.08 13.31
CA GLN A 249 -15.09 5.00 13.95
C GLN A 249 -15.44 5.44 15.36
N SER A 250 -16.64 6.00 15.53
CA SER A 250 -17.09 6.59 16.80
C SER A 250 -16.81 5.67 17.99
N PRO A 251 -16.21 6.18 19.09
CA PRO A 251 -15.94 7.59 19.37
C PRO A 251 -14.64 8.16 18.76
N LYS A 252 -13.87 7.36 18.00
CA LYS A 252 -12.61 7.78 17.40
C LYS A 252 -12.85 8.69 16.18
N PRO A 253 -12.18 9.85 16.08
CA PRO A 253 -12.12 10.60 14.83
C PRO A 253 -11.25 9.85 13.81
N SER A 254 -11.20 10.34 12.58
CA SER A 254 -10.22 9.84 11.60
C SER A 254 -8.81 10.34 11.96
N CYS A 255 -7.79 9.54 11.67
CA CYS A 255 -6.39 9.98 11.79
C CYS A 255 -6.12 11.20 10.89
N HIS A 256 -6.75 11.22 9.71
CA HIS A 256 -6.75 12.33 8.76
C HIS A 256 -7.19 13.65 9.39
N ASP A 257 -8.37 13.69 10.03
CA ASP A 257 -8.90 14.92 10.61
C ASP A 257 -8.02 15.40 11.79
N VAL A 258 -7.41 14.48 12.54
CA VAL A 258 -6.47 14.83 13.61
C VAL A 258 -5.23 15.52 13.05
N ILE A 259 -4.55 14.91 12.07
CA ILE A 259 -3.26 15.43 11.59
C ILE A 259 -3.40 16.70 10.74
N THR A 260 -4.57 16.89 10.11
CA THR A 260 -4.89 18.08 9.30
C THR A 260 -5.53 19.21 10.12
N GLY A 261 -5.72 19.02 11.43
CA GLY A 261 -6.26 20.04 12.34
C GLY A 261 -7.77 20.26 12.22
N ARG A 262 -8.50 19.34 11.61
CA ARG A 262 -9.96 19.40 11.43
C ARG A 262 -10.72 18.83 12.64
N TRP A 263 -10.11 17.91 13.38
CA TRP A 263 -10.69 17.37 14.59
C TRP A 263 -10.56 18.36 15.75
N GLN A 264 -11.69 18.64 16.40
CA GLN A 264 -11.76 19.46 17.61
C GLN A 264 -12.08 18.54 18.80
N PRO A 265 -11.20 18.45 19.83
CA PRO A 265 -11.45 17.63 21.00
C PRO A 265 -12.72 18.03 21.74
N SER A 266 -13.61 17.08 22.00
CA SER A 266 -14.78 17.27 22.85
C SER A 266 -14.37 17.50 24.31
N GLY A 267 -15.32 17.89 25.16
CA GLY A 267 -15.08 17.95 26.62
C GLY A 267 -14.62 16.60 27.20
N VAL A 268 -15.11 15.47 26.64
CA VAL A 268 -14.69 14.12 27.04
C VAL A 268 -13.24 13.84 26.63
N ASP A 269 -12.82 14.33 25.46
CA ASP A 269 -11.43 14.19 24.99
C ASP A 269 -10.47 15.01 25.84
N GLN A 270 -10.83 16.25 26.15
CA GLN A 270 -10.04 17.13 27.01
C GLN A 270 -9.88 16.53 28.42
N ALA A 271 -10.97 16.03 29.02
CA ALA A 271 -10.92 15.34 30.32
C ALA A 271 -10.11 14.03 30.29
N ALA A 272 -9.92 13.44 29.11
CA ALA A 272 -9.10 12.26 28.87
C ALA A 272 -7.67 12.59 28.44
N ASN A 273 -7.26 13.87 28.47
CA ASN A 273 -5.99 14.39 27.94
C ASN A 273 -5.75 14.10 26.45
N ARG A 274 -6.79 13.78 25.68
CA ARG A 274 -6.68 13.55 24.24
C ARG A 274 -6.65 14.90 23.52
N VAL A 275 -5.44 15.35 23.19
CA VAL A 275 -5.16 16.62 22.51
C VAL A 275 -4.67 16.38 21.08
N PRO A 276 -4.88 17.32 20.13
CA PRO A 276 -4.48 17.13 18.75
C PRO A 276 -2.96 16.90 18.63
N GLY A 277 -2.57 15.88 17.86
CA GLY A 277 -1.19 15.50 17.65
C GLY A 277 -1.03 14.01 17.31
N PHE A 278 0.23 13.62 17.05
CA PHE A 278 0.58 12.26 16.66
C PHE A 278 0.25 11.21 17.75
N GLY A 279 0.26 11.62 19.02
CA GLY A 279 -0.13 10.76 20.14
C GLY A 279 -1.59 10.30 20.07
N VAL A 280 -2.53 11.19 19.73
CA VAL A 280 -3.94 10.80 19.55
C VAL A 280 -4.11 9.83 18.38
N ILE A 281 -3.30 9.96 17.32
CA ILE A 281 -3.31 9.00 16.19
C ILE A 281 -2.89 7.61 16.66
N THR A 282 -1.85 7.52 17.49
CA THR A 282 -1.47 6.26 18.15
C THR A 282 -2.61 5.71 19.02
N ASN A 283 -3.32 6.58 19.74
CA ASN A 283 -4.48 6.20 20.54
C ASN A 283 -5.65 5.66 19.70
N ILE A 284 -5.90 6.24 18.52
CA ILE A 284 -6.90 5.75 17.56
C ILE A 284 -6.55 4.34 17.09
N ILE A 285 -5.28 4.11 16.72
CA ILE A 285 -4.80 2.85 16.15
C ILE A 285 -4.78 1.74 17.20
N ASN A 286 -4.09 1.95 18.33
CA ASN A 286 -3.88 0.90 19.33
C ASN A 286 -3.87 1.39 20.79
N GLY A 287 -4.61 2.46 21.09
CA GLY A 287 -4.58 3.08 22.40
C GLY A 287 -4.99 2.19 23.56
N GLY A 288 -5.81 1.16 23.32
CA GLY A 288 -6.19 0.18 24.35
C GLY A 288 -5.01 -0.58 24.94
N LEU A 289 -3.93 -0.73 24.17
CA LEU A 289 -2.72 -1.43 24.58
C LEU A 289 -1.55 -0.48 24.86
N GLU A 290 -1.50 0.68 24.21
CA GLU A 290 -0.30 1.53 24.16
C GLU A 290 -0.40 2.86 24.90
N CYS A 291 -1.61 3.30 25.27
CA CYS A 291 -1.83 4.64 25.83
C CYS A 291 -2.37 4.62 27.27
N GLY A 292 -2.09 5.69 28.02
CA GLY A 292 -2.67 5.92 29.35
C GLY A 292 -1.96 5.22 30.52
N HIS A 293 -0.77 4.68 30.29
CA HIS A 293 0.03 3.96 31.30
C HIS A 293 1.52 4.39 31.31
N GLY A 294 1.80 5.62 30.86
CA GLY A 294 3.14 6.20 30.88
C GLY A 294 3.97 5.87 29.64
N SER A 295 5.27 5.65 29.82
CA SER A 295 6.18 5.38 28.72
C SER A 295 6.00 3.97 28.18
N ASP A 296 5.84 3.85 26.86
CA ASP A 296 5.68 2.58 26.16
C ASP A 296 6.63 2.50 24.97
N SER A 297 7.36 1.39 24.83
CA SER A 297 8.37 1.23 23.76
C SER A 297 7.76 1.21 22.36
N ARG A 298 6.51 0.75 22.20
CA ARG A 298 5.79 0.72 20.92
C ARG A 298 5.46 2.14 20.47
N VAL A 299 4.98 2.96 21.41
CA VAL A 299 4.74 4.40 21.18
C VAL A 299 6.03 5.12 20.81
N GLN A 300 7.14 4.81 21.49
CA GLN A 300 8.45 5.41 21.15
C GLN A 300 8.93 4.99 19.75
N ASP A 301 8.66 3.76 19.32
CA ASP A 301 9.00 3.30 17.97
C ASP A 301 8.18 4.03 16.90
N ARG A 302 6.86 4.19 17.08
CA ARG A 302 6.00 5.03 16.22
C ARG A 302 6.53 6.46 16.11
N ILE A 303 6.91 7.06 17.24
CA ILE A 303 7.49 8.41 17.28
C ILE A 303 8.84 8.47 16.56
N GLY A 304 9.67 7.42 16.70
CA GLY A 304 10.97 7.31 16.04
C GLY A 304 10.86 7.35 14.53
N PHE A 305 9.97 6.53 13.95
CA PHE A 305 9.64 6.59 12.52
C PHE A 305 9.11 7.97 12.12
N TYR A 306 8.19 8.55 12.90
CA TYR A 306 7.59 9.85 12.57
C TYR A 306 8.62 10.97 12.53
N ARG A 307 9.53 11.03 13.52
CA ARG A 307 10.63 12.00 13.52
C ARG A 307 11.55 11.84 12.32
N ARG A 308 11.91 10.60 11.96
CA ARG A 308 12.75 10.33 10.77
C ARG A 308 12.05 10.82 9.49
N TYR A 309 10.77 10.51 9.31
CA TYR A 309 10.02 10.87 8.10
C TYR A 309 9.72 12.37 8.00
N CYS A 310 9.42 13.02 9.12
CA CYS A 310 9.36 14.49 9.19
C CYS A 310 10.69 15.13 8.79
N GLY A 311 11.83 14.56 9.22
CA GLY A 311 13.16 15.00 8.82
C GLY A 311 13.39 14.88 7.31
N ILE A 312 13.03 13.75 6.70
CA ILE A 312 13.14 13.53 5.24
C ILE A 312 12.28 14.53 4.45
N LEU A 313 11.06 14.83 4.93
CA LEU A 313 10.16 15.77 4.26
C LEU A 313 10.44 17.24 4.57
N GLY A 314 11.33 17.53 5.53
CA GLY A 314 11.68 18.88 5.95
C GLY A 314 10.54 19.60 6.67
N VAL A 315 9.82 18.93 7.57
CA VAL A 315 8.74 19.53 8.38
C VAL A 315 8.92 19.22 9.86
N SER A 316 8.43 20.11 10.74
CA SER A 316 8.39 19.83 12.18
C SER A 316 7.32 18.78 12.51
N PRO A 317 7.63 17.77 13.36
CA PRO A 317 6.66 16.79 13.87
C PRO A 317 5.47 17.41 14.61
N GLY A 318 5.63 18.63 15.13
CA GLY A 318 4.66 19.26 16.03
C GLY A 318 4.75 18.72 17.46
N ASP A 319 3.76 19.07 18.26
CA ASP A 319 3.67 18.73 19.69
C ASP A 319 2.81 17.48 19.91
N ASN A 320 2.65 17.07 21.18
CA ASN A 320 1.76 15.98 21.61
C ASN A 320 2.02 14.66 20.86
N LEU A 321 3.30 14.27 20.80
CA LEU A 321 3.73 13.11 20.03
C LEU A 321 3.40 11.78 20.70
N ASP A 322 3.30 11.75 22.03
CA ASP A 322 2.99 10.56 22.81
C ASP A 322 1.54 10.54 23.31
N CYS A 323 1.12 9.37 23.77
CA CYS A 323 -0.18 9.16 24.40
C CYS A 323 -0.09 8.57 25.81
N GLY A 324 1.05 8.69 26.48
CA GLY A 324 1.30 8.03 27.77
C GLY A 324 0.34 8.46 28.87
N ASN A 325 -0.13 9.72 28.80
CA ASN A 325 -1.09 10.30 29.74
C ASN A 325 -2.52 10.43 29.15
N GLN A 326 -2.74 9.93 27.94
CA GLN A 326 -4.05 9.97 27.29
C GLN A 326 -4.87 8.74 27.68
N ARG A 327 -6.10 8.93 28.16
CA ARG A 327 -7.01 7.79 28.31
C ARG A 327 -7.37 7.24 26.93
N SER A 328 -7.21 5.94 26.77
CA SER A 328 -7.58 5.22 25.55
C SER A 328 -9.02 5.50 25.13
N PHE A 329 -9.27 5.65 23.83
CA PHE A 329 -10.64 5.56 23.28
C PHE A 329 -11.29 4.20 23.58
N GLY A 330 -10.48 3.15 23.79
CA GLY A 330 -10.89 1.76 24.03
C GLY A 330 -11.08 1.35 25.50
N ASN A 331 -11.02 2.29 26.47
CA ASN A 331 -11.36 2.02 27.88
C ASN A 331 -12.70 2.65 28.32
N GLY A 332 -13.55 3.02 27.37
CA GLY A 332 -14.95 3.35 27.64
C GLY A 332 -15.76 2.06 27.76
N LEU A 333 -15.87 1.52 28.97
CA LEU A 333 -17.13 0.88 29.35
C LEU A 333 -18.26 1.83 28.90
N LEU A 334 -19.19 1.32 28.08
CA LEU A 334 -20.37 1.98 27.51
C LEU A 334 -20.16 2.72 26.17
N VAL A 335 -20.30 1.99 25.05
CA VAL A 335 -21.39 2.22 24.07
C VAL A 335 -21.76 0.86 23.45
N ASP A 336 -22.72 0.19 24.10
CA ASP A 336 -23.77 -0.72 23.61
C ASP A 336 -23.48 -1.52 22.31
N THR A 337 -23.31 -2.85 22.36
CA THR A 337 -24.43 -3.81 22.37
C THR A 337 -25.80 -3.21 22.09
N MET A 338 -26.09 -2.94 20.81
CA MET A 338 -27.36 -3.28 20.14
C MET A 338 -27.10 -3.64 18.68
#